data_AF-F9VML2-F1
#
_entry.id   AF-F9VML2-F1
#
_cell.length_a   1.000
_cell.length_b   1.000
_cell.length_c   1.000
_cell.angle_alpha   90.00
_cell.angle_beta   90.00
_cell.angle_gamma   90.00
#
_symmetry.space_group_name_H-M   'P 1'
#
loop_
_entity.id
_entity.type
_entity.pdbx_description
1 polymer ?
#
loop_
_entity_poly.entity_id
_entity_poly.type
_entity_poly.pdbx_seq_one_letter_code
_entity_poly.pdbx_strand_id
1 'polypeptide(L)' 'MKKERVSLSQILNPKHKFNLTLYTESGTITFNSLTVTQLASFLYPYIRKFRLKNGELDGTQATLIFEGRKKRFYVTIEII' A
#
# COMPACT_ATOMS: atom_id res chain seq x y z
N MET A 1 6.71 11.57 16.39
CA MET A 1 6.03 10.26 16.40
C MET A 1 6.98 9.20 15.84
N LYS A 2 7.02 8.00 16.44
CA LYS A 2 7.95 6.93 16.07
C LYS A 2 7.37 6.20 14.85
N LYS A 3 8.10 6.15 13.73
CA LYS A 3 7.66 5.45 12.51
C LYS A 3 7.99 3.96 12.64
N GLU A 4 7.00 3.10 12.47
CA GLU A 4 7.16 1.65 12.57
C GLU A 4 7.24 1.00 11.19
N ARG A 5 8.01 -0.08 11.09
CA ARG A 5 8.02 -0.96 9.92
C ARG A 5 6.66 -1.62 9.79
N VAL A 6 6.11 -1.64 8.58
CA VAL A 6 4.73 -2.09 8.34
C VAL A 6 4.67 -3.46 7.71
N SER A 7 3.95 -4.38 8.35
CA SER A 7 3.44 -5.58 7.71
C SER A 7 2.12 -5.28 7.01
N LEU A 8 1.91 -5.85 5.82
CA LEU A 8 0.61 -5.80 5.12
C LEU A 8 -0.54 -6.31 5.98
N SER A 9 -0.30 -7.31 6.83
CA SER A 9 -1.31 -7.83 7.76
C SER A 9 -1.77 -6.82 8.81
N GLN A 10 -0.95 -5.81 9.14
CA GLN A 10 -1.33 -4.73 10.06
C GLN A 10 -2.24 -3.70 9.40
N ILE A 11 -2.13 -3.55 8.07
CA ILE A 11 -2.96 -2.63 7.28
C ILE A 11 -4.30 -3.30 6.93
N LEU A 12 -4.27 -4.59 6.60
CA LEU A 12 -5.41 -5.34 6.08
C LEU A 12 -6.36 -5.80 7.20
N ASN A 13 -7.12 -4.88 7.77
CA ASN A 13 -8.20 -5.20 8.69
C ASN A 13 -9.56 -5.23 7.94
N PRO A 14 -10.31 -6.35 8.00
CA PRO A 14 -11.60 -6.48 7.30
C PRO A 14 -12.69 -5.50 7.75
N LYS A 15 -12.53 -4.83 8.90
CA LYS A 15 -13.50 -3.86 9.41
C LYS A 15 -13.36 -2.45 8.82
N HIS A 16 -12.26 -2.16 8.12
CA HIS A 16 -11.99 -0.83 7.60
C HIS A 16 -12.24 -0.72 6.10
N LYS A 17 -12.47 0.52 5.66
CA LYS A 17 -12.42 0.90 4.27
C LYS A 17 -11.09 1.61 3.99
N PHE A 18 -10.66 1.60 2.74
CA PHE A 18 -9.35 2.10 2.37
C PHE A 18 -9.39 3.02 1.17
N ASN A 19 -8.71 4.15 1.25
CA ASN A 19 -8.26 4.86 0.06
C ASN A 19 -6.85 4.39 -0.30
N LEU A 20 -6.58 4.27 -1.58
CA LEU A 20 -5.33 3.74 -2.10
C LEU A 20 -4.84 4.67 -3.21
N THR A 21 -3.63 5.20 -3.05
CA THR A 21 -2.98 6.00 -4.10
C THR A 21 -1.70 5.31 -4.54
N LEU A 22 -1.63 4.99 -5.83
CA LEU A 22 -0.44 4.46 -6.50
C LEU A 22 0.29 5.60 -7.20
N TYR A 23 1.59 5.72 -6.94
CA TYR A 23 2.48 6.66 -7.60
C TYR A 23 3.42 5.90 -8.53
N THR A 24 3.27 6.09 -9.84
CA THR A 24 4.16 5.55 -10.86
C THR A 24 4.93 6.68 -11.55
N GLU A 25 5.94 6.32 -12.35
CA GLU A 25 6.66 7.29 -13.20
C GLU A 25 5.73 8.02 -14.19
N SER A 26 4.60 7.40 -14.55
CA SER A 26 3.64 7.94 -15.50
C SER A 26 2.54 8.80 -14.85
N GLY A 27 2.51 8.91 -13.52
CA GLY A 27 1.52 9.71 -12.80
C GLY A 27 0.93 9.00 -11.58
N THR A 28 -0.22 9.50 -11.13
CA THR A 28 -0.89 9.06 -9.90
C THR A 28 -2.24 8.45 -10.21
N ILE A 29 -2.53 7.29 -9.61
CA ILE A 29 -3.83 6.61 -9.71
C ILE A 29 -4.40 6.45 -8.30
N THR A 30 -5.62 6.92 -8.07
CA THR A 30 -6.29 6.84 -6.78
C THR A 30 -7.56 5.99 -6.86
N PHE A 31 -7.74 5.12 -5.88
CA PHE A 31 -8.92 4.31 -5.66
C PHE A 31 -9.51 4.65 -4.29
N ASN A 32 -10.82 4.83 -4.19
CA ASN A 32 -11.47 5.26 -2.96
C ASN A 32 -12.39 4.17 -2.41
N SER A 33 -12.54 4.13 -1.08
CA SER A 33 -13.48 3.25 -0.36
C SER A 33 -13.38 1.75 -0.72
N LEU A 34 -12.15 1.27 -0.91
CA LEU A 34 -11.85 -0.14 -1.13
C LEU A 34 -12.17 -0.96 0.14
N THR A 35 -12.75 -2.14 -0.04
CA THR A 35 -12.77 -3.18 0.99
C THR A 35 -11.39 -3.83 1.14
N VAL A 36 -11.16 -4.53 2.26
CA VAL A 36 -9.91 -5.31 2.45
C VAL A 36 -9.65 -6.29 1.29
N THR A 37 -10.70 -6.92 0.76
CA THR A 37 -10.57 -7.90 -0.33
C THR A 37 -10.16 -7.23 -1.64
N GLN A 38 -10.71 -6.05 -1.94
CA GLN A 38 -10.34 -5.28 -3.12
C GLN A 38 -8.91 -4.73 -3.00
N LEU A 39 -8.55 -4.20 -1.83
CA LEU A 39 -7.20 -3.74 -1.54
C LEU A 39 -6.18 -4.88 -1.66
N ALA A 40 -6.44 -6.03 -1.04
CA ALA A 40 -5.56 -7.19 -1.11
C ALA A 40 -5.40 -7.70 -2.55
N SER A 41 -6.49 -7.76 -3.31
CA SER A 41 -6.47 -8.18 -4.73
C SER A 41 -5.64 -7.22 -5.59
N PHE A 42 -5.71 -5.92 -5.32
CA PHE A 42 -4.86 -4.94 -6.00
C PHE A 42 -3.38 -5.13 -5.66
N LEU A 43 -3.04 -5.30 -4.38
CA LEU A 43 -1.64 -5.38 -3.93
C LEU A 43 -0.99 -6.72 -4.31
N TYR A 44 -1.75 -7.80 -4.39
CA TYR A 44 -1.23 -9.17 -4.55
C TYR A 44 -0.34 -9.36 -5.79
N PRO A 45 -0.72 -8.91 -7.01
CA PRO A 45 0.15 -8.97 -8.19
C PRO A 45 1.48 -8.22 -8.00
N TYR A 46 1.48 -7.14 -7.24
CA TYR A 46 2.67 -6.32 -7.00
C TYR A 46 3.60 -6.94 -5.97
N ILE A 47 3.07 -7.46 -4.86
CA ILE A 47 3.87 -8.17 -3.84
C ILE A 47 4.56 -9.40 -4.43
N ARG A 48 3.90 -10.09 -5.38
CA ARG A 48 4.48 -11.26 -6.06
C ARG A 48 5.60 -10.89 -7.05
N LYS A 49 5.54 -9.70 -7.66
CA LYS A 49 6.46 -9.25 -8.72
C LYS A 49 7.59 -8.35 -8.20
N PHE A 50 7.35 -7.64 -7.10
CA PHE A 50 8.23 -6.60 -6.55
C PHE A 50 8.48 -6.89 -5.08
N ARG A 51 9.71 -6.64 -4.62
CA ARG A 51 10.04 -6.81 -3.22
C ARG A 51 9.59 -5.56 -2.47
N LEU A 52 8.79 -5.74 -1.43
CA LEU A 52 8.52 -4.67 -0.46
C LEU A 52 9.85 -4.34 0.24
N LYS A 53 10.41 -3.17 -0.04
CA LYS A 53 11.71 -2.76 0.50
C LYS A 53 11.58 -2.10 1.85
N ASN A 54 10.61 -1.20 1.99
CA ASN A 54 10.30 -0.45 3.20
C ASN A 54 8.80 -0.12 3.24
N GLY A 55 8.29 0.11 4.44
CA GLY A 55 7.00 0.74 4.65
C GLY A 55 6.96 1.49 5.98
N GLU A 56 6.11 2.50 6.05
CA GLU A 56 5.87 3.33 7.23
C GLU A 56 4.37 3.38 7.52
N LEU A 57 3.98 3.24 8.79
CA LEU A 57 2.61 3.34 9.28
C LEU A 57 2.58 4.41 10.37
N ASP A 58 1.62 5.32 10.30
CA ASP A 58 1.42 6.39 11.28
C ASP A 58 0.06 6.29 12.01
N GLY A 59 -0.55 5.11 11.99
CA GLY A 59 -1.82 4.79 12.63
C GLY A 59 -2.95 4.67 11.62
N THR A 60 -3.16 5.68 10.79
CA THR A 60 -4.24 5.71 9.78
C THR A 60 -3.74 5.64 8.35
N GLN A 61 -2.46 5.92 8.10
CA GLN A 61 -1.87 5.85 6.77
C GLN A 61 -0.64 4.93 6.74
N ALA A 62 -0.59 4.07 5.73
CA ALA A 62 0.54 3.24 5.42
C ALA A 62 1.14 3.61 4.07
N THR A 63 2.45 3.83 4.03
CA THR A 63 3.19 3.99 2.78
C THR A 63 4.02 2.73 2.54
N LEU A 64 3.88 2.10 1.38
CA LEU A 64 4.59 0.90 0.97
C LEU A 64 5.46 1.19 -0.26
N ILE A 65 6.74 0.83 -0.19
CA ILE A 65 7.70 1.02 -1.30
C ILE A 65 8.00 -0.33 -1.92
N PHE A 66 7.60 -0.48 -3.18
CA PHE A 66 7.86 -1.67 -3.98
C PHE A 66 9.02 -1.41 -4.95
N GLU A 67 10.07 -2.22 -4.86
CA GLU A 67 11.21 -2.16 -5.76
C GLU A 67 11.34 -3.47 -6.56
N GLY A 68 11.54 -3.32 -7.86
CA GLY A 68 11.86 -4.40 -8.79
C GLY A 68 13.15 -4.08 -9.52
N ARG A 69 13.59 -4.99 -10.40
CA ARG A 69 14.89 -4.87 -11.10
C ARG A 69 15.05 -3.60 -11.93
N LYS A 70 13.96 -3.02 -12.43
CA LYS A 70 13.98 -1.84 -13.34
C LYS A 70 12.93 -0.77 -13.03
N LYS A 71 12.10 -0.98 -12.00
CA LYS A 71 11.00 -0.07 -11.67
C LYS A 71 10.84 0.02 -10.16
N ARG A 72 10.56 1.23 -9.68
CA ARG A 72 10.18 1.52 -8.31
C ARG A 72 8.87 2.29 -8.34
N PHE A 73 7.93 1.87 -7.51
CA PHE A 73 6.72 2.64 -7.25
C PHE A 73 6.42 2.57 -5.77
N TYR A 74 5.66 3.54 -5.30
CA TYR A 74 5.18 3.54 -3.93
C TYR A 74 3.67 3.70 -3.90
N VAL A 75 3.09 3.15 -2.85
CA VAL A 75 1.66 3.04 -2.64
C VAL A 75 1.36 3.65 -1.28
N THR A 76 0.41 4.56 -1.21
CA THR A 76 -0.15 5.02 0.07
C THR A 76 -1.53 4.41 0.26
N ILE A 77 -1.80 3.97 1.48
CA ILE A 77 -3.05 3.35 1.90
C ILE A 77 -3.53 4.15 3.09
N GLU A 78 -4.72 4.71 3.02
CA GLU A 78 -5.36 5.45 4.11
C GLU A 78 -6.58 4.65 4.58
N ILE A 79 -6.69 4.48 5.89
CA ILE A 79 -7.80 3.83 6.59
C ILE A 79 -8.89 4.87 6.83
N ILE A 80 -10.11 4.61 6.33
CA ILE A 80 -11.30 5.47 6.49
C ILE A 80 -12.47 4.73 7.16
#